data_AF-A0A4D4KHV4-F1
#
_entry.id   AF-A0A4D4KHV4-F1
#
_cell.length_a   1.000
_cell.length_b   1.000
_cell.length_c   1.000
_cell.angle_alpha   90.00
_cell.angle_beta   90.00
_cell.angle_gamma   90.00
#
_symmetry.space_group_name_H-M   'P 1'
#
loop_
_entity.id
_entity.type
_entity.pdbx_description
1 polymer ?
#
loop_
_entity_poly.entity_id
_entity_poly.type
_entity_poly.pdbx_seq_one_letter_code
_entity_poly.pdbx_strand_id
1 'polypeptide(L)'
;MQQTVQQQTAVTAPYGAWSSPVDAALVASYDGHPEYVGTVGEEVWWTAPRPGEGGRRALVRRRTDGAEVTVLAPPWNVRSKVMGYGGMPWAAVDRASGGPLVVFVHFADQRLYLHEPDAPAGGAPRPLTPLSAVGEGLRWADPVLHPERGEVWCVLEEFTGAGPTDVRRVIAAVPLDGSAAEDRAAVRELTDDRHRFLTGPRLSPDGRRAAWIAWDHPRMPWDGTEVMLADVAEDGSFTGARAVLGGPDESVAQIEWAEDGALLAATDRTGWWNLHRLEPPEGAAGAREWGRTGPPVALCPARRSSAGRCGSWATAGSPRCPAV
;
A
#
# COMPACT_ATOMS: atom_id res chain seq x y z
N MET A 1 -29.70 46.52 -0.76
CA MET A 1 -28.29 46.76 -0.42
C MET A 1 -27.46 46.27 -1.61
N GLN A 2 -26.95 47.17 -2.44
CA GLN A 2 -26.20 46.84 -3.66
C GLN A 2 -24.76 46.45 -3.28
N GLN A 3 -24.30 45.27 -3.71
CA GLN A 3 -22.90 44.88 -3.61
C GLN A 3 -22.13 45.57 -4.75
N THR A 4 -21.26 46.50 -4.40
CA THR A 4 -20.33 47.15 -5.32
C THR A 4 -19.24 46.14 -5.71
N VAL A 5 -19.26 45.68 -6.96
CA VAL A 5 -18.12 44.95 -7.54
C VAL A 5 -17.00 45.96 -7.79
N GLN A 6 -15.97 45.95 -6.94
CA GLN A 6 -14.78 46.76 -7.19
C GLN A 6 -14.04 46.19 -8.41
N GLN A 7 -13.91 47.00 -9.46
CA GLN A 7 -13.02 46.71 -10.59
C GLN A 7 -11.58 46.73 -10.08
N GLN A 8 -10.95 45.54 -9.96
CA GLN A 8 -9.51 45.43 -9.77
C GLN A 8 -8.81 45.81 -11.07
N THR A 9 -8.19 46.99 -11.10
CA THR A 9 -7.27 47.38 -12.17
C THR A 9 -6.00 46.53 -12.07
N ALA A 10 -5.71 45.76 -13.11
CA ALA A 10 -4.47 44.99 -13.18
C ALA A 10 -3.27 45.95 -13.22
N VAL A 11 -2.36 45.80 -12.25
CA VAL A 11 -1.14 46.62 -12.15
C VAL A 11 0.03 45.88 -12.80
N THR A 12 0.76 46.54 -13.70
CA THR A 12 2.02 46.00 -14.24
C THR A 12 3.10 46.03 -13.17
N ALA A 13 3.71 44.89 -12.89
CA ALA A 13 4.85 44.76 -11.97
C ALA A 13 5.85 43.69 -12.48
N PRO A 14 7.12 43.75 -12.06
CA PRO A 14 8.13 42.75 -12.42
C PRO A 14 7.68 41.32 -12.08
N TYR A 15 8.10 40.34 -12.88
CA TYR A 15 7.85 38.93 -12.58
C TYR A 15 8.40 38.57 -11.19
N GLY A 16 7.57 37.92 -10.37
CA GLY A 16 7.89 37.55 -8.99
C GLY A 16 7.60 38.62 -7.93
N ALA A 17 7.20 39.85 -8.33
CA ALA A 17 6.88 40.94 -7.39
C ALA A 17 5.37 41.20 -7.23
N TRP A 18 4.52 40.37 -7.85
CA TRP A 18 3.07 40.50 -7.71
C TRP A 18 2.63 40.12 -6.29
N SER A 19 1.78 40.95 -5.69
CA SER A 19 1.16 40.61 -4.41
C SER A 19 0.27 39.38 -4.60
N SER A 20 0.57 38.33 -3.84
CA SER A 20 -0.19 37.08 -3.83
C SER A 20 -0.98 36.95 -2.52
N PRO A 21 -2.26 36.58 -2.55
CA PRO A 21 -2.99 36.21 -1.34
C PRO A 21 -2.57 34.83 -0.81
N VAL A 22 -1.75 34.09 -1.56
CA VAL A 22 -1.20 32.78 -1.18
C VAL A 22 0.17 32.99 -0.56
N ASP A 23 0.26 32.92 0.76
CA ASP A 23 1.52 32.93 1.51
C ASP A 23 2.02 31.50 1.82
N ALA A 24 3.23 31.41 2.35
CA ALA A 24 3.84 30.11 2.68
C ALA A 24 3.08 29.35 3.77
N ALA A 25 2.43 30.06 4.71
CA ALA A 25 1.68 29.44 5.80
C ALA A 25 0.40 28.78 5.28
N LEU A 26 -0.29 29.45 4.35
CA LEU A 26 -1.45 28.93 3.66
C LEU A 26 -1.08 27.66 2.89
N VAL A 27 -0.01 27.70 2.08
CA VAL A 27 0.45 26.50 1.35
C VAL A 27 0.73 25.34 2.31
N ALA A 28 1.45 25.58 3.41
CA ALA A 28 1.76 24.55 4.40
C ALA A 28 0.51 23.99 5.11
N SER A 29 -0.53 24.80 5.30
CA SER A 29 -1.79 24.35 5.94
C SER A 29 -2.61 23.39 5.08
N TYR A 30 -2.44 23.45 3.75
CA TYR A 30 -3.09 22.58 2.77
C TYR A 30 -2.15 21.47 2.26
N ASP A 31 -1.04 21.20 2.96
CA ASP A 31 -0.09 20.18 2.55
C ASP A 31 -0.69 18.77 2.61
N GLY A 32 -0.49 18.01 1.53
CA GLY A 32 -0.97 16.65 1.33
C GLY A 32 -2.44 16.50 0.90
N HIS A 33 -2.89 15.25 0.81
CA HIS A 33 -4.27 14.87 0.44
C HIS A 33 -4.67 13.60 1.21
N PRO A 34 -5.96 13.23 1.25
CA PRO A 34 -6.39 11.90 1.70
C PRO A 34 -5.62 10.78 0.99
N GLU A 35 -5.19 9.77 1.73
CA GLU A 35 -4.48 8.59 1.23
C GLU A 35 -5.00 7.33 1.92
N TYR A 36 -4.77 6.17 1.31
CA TYR A 36 -5.08 4.87 1.91
C TYR A 36 -6.55 4.74 2.29
N VAL A 37 -7.44 5.06 1.34
CA VAL A 37 -8.88 4.93 1.53
C VAL A 37 -9.29 3.46 1.57
N GLY A 38 -10.23 3.11 2.45
CA GLY A 38 -10.79 1.77 2.57
C GLY A 38 -12.21 1.80 3.15
N THR A 39 -12.96 0.74 2.91
CA THR A 39 -14.31 0.54 3.47
C THR A 39 -14.26 -0.40 4.65
N VAL A 40 -14.98 -0.07 5.73
CA VAL A 40 -15.08 -0.86 6.95
C VAL A 40 -16.56 -0.99 7.29
N GLY A 41 -17.17 -2.13 6.94
CA GLY A 41 -18.62 -2.25 6.92
C GLY A 41 -19.23 -1.19 5.98
N GLU A 42 -20.14 -0.37 6.50
CA GLU A 42 -20.77 0.73 5.76
C GLU A 42 -20.00 2.08 5.88
N GLU A 43 -18.90 2.11 6.63
CA GLU A 43 -18.10 3.31 6.84
C GLU A 43 -16.96 3.43 5.82
N VAL A 44 -16.50 4.67 5.57
CA VAL A 44 -15.34 4.95 4.71
C VAL A 44 -14.22 5.58 5.54
N TRP A 45 -13.01 5.07 5.40
CA TRP A 45 -11.85 5.41 6.23
C TRP A 45 -10.67 5.80 5.37
N TRP A 46 -9.84 6.72 5.83
CA TRP A 46 -8.62 7.15 5.13
C TRP A 46 -7.63 7.81 6.09
N THR A 47 -6.38 7.98 5.65
CA THR A 47 -5.40 8.81 6.35
C THR A 47 -5.40 10.22 5.81
N ALA A 48 -5.33 11.23 6.69
CA ALA A 48 -5.29 12.63 6.32
C ALA A 48 -4.12 13.35 7.00
N PRO A 49 -3.46 14.30 6.33
CA PRO A 49 -2.37 15.08 6.91
C PRO A 49 -2.89 15.99 8.04
N ARG A 50 -2.03 16.23 9.04
CA ARG A 50 -2.23 17.24 10.10
C ARG A 50 -0.94 18.06 10.27
N PRO A 51 -0.68 19.04 9.37
CA PRO A 51 0.56 19.83 9.42
C PRO A 51 0.78 20.54 10.76
N GLY A 52 -0.29 21.10 11.34
CA GLY A 52 -0.26 21.78 12.64
C GLY A 52 -0.10 20.85 13.86
N GLU A 53 -0.12 19.53 13.68
CA GLU A 53 -0.04 18.54 14.76
C GLU A 53 1.26 17.71 14.65
N GLY A 54 2.38 18.40 14.43
CA GLY A 54 3.69 17.76 14.27
C GLY A 54 3.85 17.00 12.94
N GLY A 55 3.09 17.37 11.90
CA GLY A 55 3.16 16.73 10.59
C GLY A 55 2.70 15.27 10.57
N ARG A 56 1.90 14.85 11.56
CA ARG A 56 1.36 13.49 11.64
C ARG A 56 0.33 13.23 10.54
N ARG A 57 0.07 11.95 10.25
CA ARG A 57 -1.14 11.50 9.55
C ARG A 57 -2.15 10.94 10.53
N ALA A 58 -3.35 11.50 10.52
CA ALA A 58 -4.48 11.03 11.30
C ALA A 58 -5.26 9.98 10.51
N LEU A 59 -5.80 8.96 11.19
CA LEU A 59 -6.83 8.09 10.63
C LEU A 59 -8.20 8.76 10.84
N VAL A 60 -8.95 8.92 9.76
CA VAL A 60 -10.28 9.53 9.73
C VAL A 60 -11.27 8.46 9.30
N ARG A 61 -12.44 8.46 9.93
CA ARG A 61 -13.59 7.66 9.50
C ARG A 61 -14.78 8.57 9.21
N ARG A 62 -15.50 8.26 8.16
CA ARG A 62 -16.79 8.86 7.80
C ARG A 62 -17.88 7.84 8.04
N ARG A 63 -18.75 8.17 8.99
CA ARG A 63 -19.90 7.37 9.39
C ARG A 63 -21.03 7.48 8.36
N THR A 64 -22.02 6.58 8.48
CA THR A 64 -23.19 6.52 7.60
C THR A 64 -24.10 7.75 7.70
N ASP A 65 -24.07 8.46 8.83
CA ASP A 65 -24.73 9.77 9.01
C ASP A 65 -23.96 10.94 8.36
N GLY A 66 -22.80 10.67 7.76
CA GLY A 66 -21.94 11.64 7.12
C GLY A 66 -20.93 12.31 8.06
N ALA A 67 -20.94 12.02 9.36
CA ALA A 67 -20.00 12.59 10.31
C ALA A 67 -18.57 12.08 10.07
N GLU A 68 -17.62 13.01 10.00
CA GLU A 68 -16.19 12.70 9.91
C GLU A 68 -15.54 12.81 11.28
N VAL A 69 -14.90 11.73 11.73
CA VAL A 69 -14.30 11.63 13.06
C VAL A 69 -12.85 11.20 12.92
N THR A 70 -11.96 11.93 13.61
CA THR A 70 -10.57 11.48 13.77
C THR A 70 -10.53 10.34 14.78
N VAL A 71 -10.05 9.18 14.35
CA VAL A 71 -10.07 7.92 15.11
C VAL A 71 -9.05 7.94 16.25
N LEU A 72 -7.87 8.51 15.98
CA LEU A 72 -6.74 8.53 16.89
C LEU A 72 -6.32 9.97 17.19
N ALA A 73 -6.44 10.38 18.45
CA ALA A 73 -5.96 11.67 18.93
C ALA A 73 -4.42 11.78 18.83
N PRO A 74 -3.85 13.01 18.79
CA PRO A 74 -2.42 13.19 18.95
C PRO A 74 -1.88 12.51 20.22
N PRO A 75 -0.65 11.96 20.21
CA PRO A 75 0.38 12.10 19.16
C PRO A 75 0.37 10.98 18.10
N TRP A 76 -0.68 10.15 18.03
CA TRP A 76 -0.71 9.00 17.11
C TRP A 76 -0.57 9.41 15.64
N ASN A 77 0.41 8.82 14.98
CA ASN A 77 0.81 9.11 13.61
C ASN A 77 0.77 7.82 12.78
N VAL A 78 -0.18 7.72 11.85
CA VAL A 78 -0.52 6.49 11.10
C VAL A 78 0.30 6.43 9.81
N ARG A 79 1.56 6.00 9.91
CA ARG A 79 2.54 5.95 8.81
C ARG A 79 3.59 4.87 9.06
N SER A 80 3.97 4.18 8.00
CA SER A 80 5.08 3.22 7.98
C SER A 80 6.32 3.81 7.30
N LYS A 81 7.50 3.24 7.59
CA LYS A 81 8.78 3.50 6.91
C LYS A 81 9.25 2.32 6.05
N VAL A 82 8.43 1.28 5.85
CA VAL A 82 8.77 0.15 4.97
C VAL A 82 9.26 0.67 3.61
N MET A 83 10.39 0.14 3.13
CA MET A 83 11.06 0.57 1.90
C MET A 83 11.41 2.07 1.81
N GLY A 84 11.44 2.79 2.94
CA GLY A 84 11.74 4.22 3.01
C GLY A 84 10.58 5.15 2.61
N TYR A 85 9.65 4.69 1.76
CA TYR A 85 8.48 5.44 1.33
C TYR A 85 7.23 5.17 2.18
N GLY A 86 7.17 4.01 2.82
CA GLY A 86 6.02 3.51 3.56
C GLY A 86 5.25 2.42 2.80
N GLY A 87 3.99 2.26 3.17
CA GLY A 87 3.04 1.29 2.61
C GLY A 87 1.69 1.51 3.28
N MET A 88 0.68 0.68 2.99
CA MET A 88 -0.63 0.78 3.64
C MET A 88 -0.44 0.65 5.17
N PRO A 89 -0.70 1.70 5.96
CA PRO A 89 -0.28 1.73 7.36
C PRO A 89 -1.38 1.24 8.31
N TRP A 90 -2.56 0.86 7.81
CA TRP A 90 -3.70 0.48 8.64
C TRP A 90 -4.58 -0.55 7.96
N ALA A 91 -5.35 -1.29 8.76
CA ALA A 91 -6.49 -2.08 8.33
C ALA A 91 -7.55 -2.06 9.42
N ALA A 92 -8.81 -2.21 9.04
CA ALA A 92 -9.89 -2.37 10.01
C ALA A 92 -10.96 -3.30 9.47
N VAL A 93 -11.67 -3.94 10.39
CA VAL A 93 -12.82 -4.80 10.11
C VAL A 93 -13.98 -4.42 11.00
N ASP A 94 -15.18 -4.43 10.43
CA ASP A 94 -16.39 -4.29 11.22
C ASP A 94 -16.67 -5.58 12.01
N ARG A 95 -17.35 -5.46 13.15
CA ARG A 95 -17.68 -6.58 14.02
C ARG A 95 -19.14 -6.51 14.43
N ALA A 96 -19.75 -7.67 14.62
CA ALA A 96 -21.14 -7.78 15.05
C ALA A 96 -21.45 -7.06 16.38
N SER A 97 -20.45 -6.88 17.24
CA SER A 97 -20.55 -6.11 18.47
C SER A 97 -19.20 -5.43 18.81
N GLY A 98 -19.26 -4.36 19.61
CA GLY A 98 -18.05 -3.63 20.06
C GLY A 98 -17.44 -2.69 19.02
N GLY A 99 -18.12 -2.45 17.89
CA GLY A 99 -17.64 -1.60 16.81
C GLY A 99 -16.41 -2.16 16.08
N PRO A 100 -15.80 -1.38 15.18
CA PRO A 100 -14.71 -1.86 14.34
C PRO A 100 -13.44 -2.15 15.14
N LEU A 101 -12.67 -3.12 14.65
CA LEU A 101 -11.34 -3.43 15.14
C LEU A 101 -10.31 -2.85 14.16
N VAL A 102 -9.38 -2.03 14.66
CA VAL A 102 -8.40 -1.31 13.84
C VAL A 102 -6.99 -1.75 14.21
N VAL A 103 -6.17 -2.08 13.21
CA VAL A 103 -4.72 -2.14 13.35
C VAL A 103 -4.06 -1.00 12.59
N PHE A 104 -3.01 -0.42 13.15
CA PHE A 104 -2.25 0.63 12.48
C PHE A 104 -0.78 0.66 12.89
N VAL A 105 0.07 1.18 12.01
CA VAL A 105 1.50 1.39 12.28
C VAL A 105 1.69 2.79 12.86
N HIS A 106 2.31 2.87 14.04
CA HIS A 106 2.67 4.15 14.62
C HIS A 106 4.05 4.61 14.13
N PHE A 107 4.13 5.81 13.55
CA PHE A 107 5.36 6.29 12.93
C PHE A 107 6.55 6.43 13.88
N ALA A 108 6.30 6.79 15.16
CA ALA A 108 7.36 7.15 16.09
C ALA A 108 8.26 5.95 16.45
N ASP A 109 7.66 4.77 16.62
CA ASP A 109 8.34 3.54 17.05
C ASP A 109 8.24 2.40 16.03
N GLN A 110 7.51 2.60 14.93
CA GLN A 110 7.29 1.62 13.88
C GLN A 110 6.61 0.34 14.34
N ARG A 111 5.92 0.33 15.49
CA ARG A 111 5.15 -0.85 15.94
C ARG A 111 3.77 -0.87 15.29
N LEU A 112 3.21 -2.08 15.16
CA LEU A 112 1.80 -2.28 14.87
C LEU A 112 1.00 -2.20 16.19
N TYR A 113 -0.09 -1.46 16.17
CA TYR A 113 -0.99 -1.24 17.30
C TYR A 113 -2.40 -1.71 16.96
N LEU A 114 -3.12 -2.24 17.95
CA LEU A 114 -4.55 -2.53 17.89
C LEU A 114 -5.34 -1.45 18.63
N HIS A 115 -6.49 -1.08 18.09
CA HIS A 115 -7.38 -0.08 18.66
C HIS A 115 -8.85 -0.41 18.37
N GLU A 116 -9.71 -0.13 19.34
CA GLU A 116 -11.16 -0.31 19.27
C GLU A 116 -11.83 1.04 19.58
N PRO A 117 -12.11 1.87 18.55
CA PRO A 117 -12.50 3.27 18.75
C PRO A 117 -13.86 3.45 19.42
N ASP A 118 -14.73 2.43 19.36
CA ASP A 118 -16.06 2.44 19.97
C ASP A 118 -16.12 1.66 21.30
N ALA A 119 -14.98 1.15 21.79
CA ALA A 119 -14.91 0.59 23.13
C ALA A 119 -15.23 1.66 24.19
N PRO A 120 -15.78 1.28 25.36
CA PRO A 120 -16.01 2.22 26.46
C PRO A 120 -14.73 3.00 26.80
N ALA A 121 -14.85 4.34 26.86
CA ALA A 121 -13.73 5.29 27.01
C ALA A 121 -12.73 5.37 25.83
N GLY A 122 -13.05 4.85 24.64
CA GLY A 122 -12.23 4.96 23.43
C GLY A 122 -10.88 4.25 23.55
N GLY A 123 -10.92 2.99 24.03
CA GLY A 123 -9.79 2.19 24.51
C GLY A 123 -8.41 2.52 23.92
N ALA A 124 -7.42 2.77 24.78
CA ALA A 124 -6.08 3.17 24.34
C ALA A 124 -5.46 2.16 23.36
N PRO A 125 -4.79 2.61 22.28
CA PRO A 125 -4.08 1.70 21.39
C PRO A 125 -3.06 0.84 22.13
N ARG A 126 -3.07 -0.47 21.85
CA ARG A 126 -2.16 -1.45 22.46
C ARG A 126 -1.20 -2.02 21.43
N PRO A 127 0.11 -2.15 21.73
CA PRO A 127 1.06 -2.66 20.77
C PRO A 127 0.85 -4.17 20.52
N LEU A 128 1.16 -4.60 19.31
CA LEU A 128 1.13 -6.01 18.89
C LEU A 128 2.51 -6.58 18.57
N THR A 129 3.48 -5.71 18.24
CA THR A 129 4.80 -6.12 17.73
C THR A 129 5.94 -5.65 18.63
N PRO A 130 7.08 -6.35 18.65
CA PRO A 130 8.24 -5.96 19.43
C PRO A 130 9.06 -4.86 18.77
N LEU A 131 10.01 -4.32 19.53
CA LEU A 131 11.08 -3.47 19.03
C LEU A 131 12.35 -4.29 18.78
N SER A 132 13.23 -3.79 17.92
CA SER A 132 14.58 -4.33 17.72
C SER A 132 15.60 -3.20 17.77
N ALA A 133 16.73 -3.45 18.42
CA ALA A 133 17.86 -2.52 18.49
C ALA A 133 18.87 -2.69 17.32
N VAL A 134 18.62 -3.64 16.41
CA VAL A 134 19.49 -3.88 15.25
C VAL A 134 19.11 -2.94 14.11
N GLY A 135 20.07 -2.16 13.63
CA GLY A 135 19.86 -1.21 12.53
C GLY A 135 18.71 -0.25 12.84
N GLU A 136 17.74 -0.19 11.94
CA GLU A 136 16.51 0.61 12.08
C GLU A 136 15.33 -0.19 12.66
N GLY A 137 15.60 -1.38 13.19
CA GLY A 137 14.62 -2.21 13.90
C GLY A 137 13.68 -3.00 13.00
N LEU A 138 12.41 -3.07 13.42
CA LEU A 138 11.33 -3.75 12.71
C LEU A 138 10.35 -2.71 12.16
N ARG A 139 9.86 -2.91 10.94
CA ARG A 139 8.86 -2.06 10.31
C ARG A 139 7.79 -2.92 9.67
N TRP A 140 6.55 -2.44 9.68
CA TRP A 140 5.39 -3.20 9.22
C TRP A 140 4.58 -2.39 8.21
N ALA A 141 3.92 -3.05 7.27
CA ALA A 141 3.01 -2.42 6.30
C ALA A 141 2.04 -3.44 5.70
N ASP A 142 1.04 -2.95 4.97
CA ASP A 142 0.01 -3.74 4.28
C ASP A 142 -0.67 -4.78 5.19
N PRO A 143 -1.23 -4.39 6.35
CA PRO A 143 -1.92 -5.31 7.23
C PRO A 143 -3.23 -5.81 6.62
N VAL A 144 -3.54 -7.09 6.88
CA VAL A 144 -4.79 -7.77 6.57
C VAL A 144 -5.25 -8.46 7.85
N LEU A 145 -6.42 -8.07 8.35
CA LEU A 145 -6.96 -8.60 9.60
C LEU A 145 -7.63 -9.95 9.39
N HIS A 146 -7.31 -10.90 10.28
CA HIS A 146 -7.90 -12.23 10.38
C HIS A 146 -8.43 -12.48 11.81
N PRO A 147 -9.52 -11.82 12.23
CA PRO A 147 -10.05 -11.98 13.59
C PRO A 147 -10.42 -13.42 13.93
N GLU A 148 -10.86 -14.20 12.95
CA GLU A 148 -11.19 -15.62 13.09
C GLU A 148 -9.97 -16.49 13.44
N ARG A 149 -8.76 -16.03 13.09
CA ARG A 149 -7.49 -16.65 13.46
C ARG A 149 -6.86 -15.99 14.69
N GLY A 150 -7.37 -14.84 15.10
CA GLY A 150 -6.72 -14.01 16.11
C GLY A 150 -5.40 -13.42 15.61
N GLU A 151 -5.27 -13.15 14.31
CA GLU A 151 -4.02 -12.68 13.70
C GLU A 151 -4.23 -11.46 12.78
N VAL A 152 -3.15 -10.74 12.52
CA VAL A 152 -3.02 -9.80 11.40
C VAL A 152 -1.82 -10.22 10.56
N TRP A 153 -2.02 -10.35 9.25
CA TRP A 153 -0.97 -10.69 8.31
C TRP A 153 -0.47 -9.42 7.63
N CYS A 154 0.85 -9.23 7.53
CA CYS A 154 1.43 -7.99 7.04
C CYS A 154 2.85 -8.21 6.51
N VAL A 155 3.39 -7.22 5.80
CA VAL A 155 4.82 -7.18 5.47
C VAL A 155 5.60 -6.84 6.74
N LEU A 156 6.65 -7.60 7.00
CA LEU A 156 7.70 -7.29 7.96
C LEU A 156 8.97 -6.91 7.19
N GLU A 157 9.53 -5.75 7.49
CA GLU A 157 10.89 -5.37 7.17
C GLU A 157 11.74 -5.44 8.45
N GLU A 158 12.75 -6.32 8.46
CA GLU A 158 13.57 -6.61 9.63
C GLU A 158 15.05 -6.35 9.33
N PHE A 159 15.63 -5.36 10.01
CA PHE A 159 17.04 -5.03 9.88
C PHE A 159 17.89 -6.11 10.56
N THR A 160 18.90 -6.59 9.84
CA THR A 160 19.85 -7.63 10.26
C THR A 160 21.24 -7.08 10.53
N GLY A 161 21.45 -5.77 10.29
CA GLY A 161 22.72 -5.09 10.48
C GLY A 161 22.58 -3.57 10.46
N ALA A 162 23.72 -2.87 10.53
CA ALA A 162 23.76 -1.40 10.55
C ALA A 162 23.68 -0.77 9.15
N GLY A 163 23.95 -1.53 8.10
CA GLY A 163 23.89 -1.05 6.72
C GLY A 163 22.45 -0.87 6.23
N PRO A 164 22.20 0.07 5.30
CA PRO A 164 20.87 0.31 4.75
C PRO A 164 20.33 -0.87 3.92
N THR A 165 21.20 -1.79 3.50
CA THR A 165 20.86 -3.01 2.77
C THR A 165 20.82 -4.26 3.64
N ASP A 166 21.24 -4.16 4.90
CA ASP A 166 21.25 -5.26 5.87
C ASP A 166 19.85 -5.45 6.44
N VAL A 167 18.93 -5.87 5.58
CA VAL A 167 17.51 -5.97 5.90
C VAL A 167 16.85 -7.03 5.04
N ARG A 168 16.04 -7.86 5.69
CA ARG A 168 15.21 -8.87 5.03
C ARG A 168 13.74 -8.46 5.08
N ARG A 169 12.94 -9.03 4.18
CA ARG A 169 11.50 -8.79 4.13
C ARG A 169 10.76 -10.11 3.98
N VAL A 170 9.70 -10.26 4.76
CA VAL A 170 8.83 -11.45 4.77
C VAL A 170 7.39 -11.01 4.94
N ILE A 171 6.43 -11.87 4.56
CA ILE A 171 5.07 -11.74 5.07
C ILE A 171 5.01 -12.46 6.41
N ALA A 172 4.43 -11.82 7.42
CA ALA A 172 4.36 -12.32 8.77
C ALA A 172 2.92 -12.26 9.33
N ALA A 173 2.59 -13.21 10.19
CA ALA A 173 1.40 -13.20 11.02
C ALA A 173 1.75 -12.74 12.44
N VAL A 174 1.04 -11.71 12.90
CA VAL A 174 1.18 -11.14 14.24
C VAL A 174 -0.09 -11.45 15.04
N PRO A 175 0.02 -12.02 16.26
CA PRO A 175 -1.14 -12.35 17.08
C PRO A 175 -1.83 -11.08 17.61
N LEU A 176 -3.15 -11.01 17.46
CA LEU A 176 -3.97 -9.89 17.88
C LEU A 176 -4.12 -9.80 19.39
N ASP A 177 -3.80 -10.84 20.16
CA ASP A 177 -3.84 -10.80 21.63
C ASP A 177 -2.69 -9.99 22.26
N GLY A 178 -1.70 -9.59 21.45
CA GLY A 178 -0.53 -8.82 21.90
C GLY A 178 0.57 -9.67 22.53
N SER A 179 0.48 -11.00 22.45
CA SER A 179 1.53 -11.91 22.95
C SER A 179 2.90 -11.67 22.29
N ALA A 180 2.92 -11.19 21.05
CA ALA A 180 4.13 -10.80 20.34
C ALA A 180 4.65 -9.38 20.66
N ALA A 181 3.94 -8.60 21.49
CA ALA A 181 4.30 -7.21 21.74
C ALA A 181 5.73 -7.04 22.25
N GLU A 182 6.26 -8.01 23.00
CA GLU A 182 7.65 -8.01 23.48
C GLU A 182 8.40 -9.31 23.13
N ASP A 183 7.84 -10.12 22.22
CA ASP A 183 8.40 -11.41 21.83
C ASP A 183 8.39 -11.58 20.30
N ARG A 184 9.57 -11.47 19.69
CA ARG A 184 9.75 -11.66 18.24
C ARG A 184 9.51 -13.10 17.79
N ALA A 185 9.67 -14.09 18.66
CA ALA A 185 9.45 -15.50 18.34
C ALA A 185 7.96 -15.86 18.23
N ALA A 186 7.08 -15.04 18.83
CA ALA A 186 5.63 -15.17 18.68
C ALA A 186 5.09 -14.62 17.34
N VAL A 187 5.94 -13.96 16.54
CA VAL A 187 5.60 -13.57 15.16
C VAL A 187 5.96 -14.70 14.20
N ARG A 188 4.96 -15.21 13.47
CA ARG A 188 5.14 -16.32 12.53
C ARG A 188 5.44 -15.79 11.13
N GLU A 189 6.47 -16.32 10.50
CA GLU A 189 6.81 -15.99 9.11
C GLU A 189 6.00 -16.88 8.17
N LEU A 190 5.24 -16.24 7.27
CA LEU A 190 4.40 -16.92 6.27
C LEU A 190 5.18 -17.20 4.99
N THR A 191 6.18 -16.37 4.67
CA THR A 191 7.09 -16.58 3.53
C THR A 191 8.52 -16.72 4.00
N ASP A 192 9.38 -17.25 3.14
CA ASP A 192 10.82 -17.07 3.27
C ASP A 192 11.24 -15.63 2.92
N ASP A 193 12.54 -15.35 3.05
CA ASP A 193 13.17 -14.07 2.73
C ASP A 193 13.94 -14.09 1.39
N ARG A 194 13.57 -15.00 0.48
CA ARG A 194 14.26 -15.18 -0.80
C ARG A 194 14.22 -13.93 -1.68
N HIS A 195 13.11 -13.19 -1.62
CA HIS A 195 12.94 -11.92 -2.33
C HIS A 195 13.21 -10.74 -1.41
N ARG A 196 14.08 -9.83 -1.86
CA ARG A 196 14.45 -8.64 -1.10
C ARG A 196 13.29 -7.67 -0.91
N PHE A 197 12.36 -7.64 -1.86
CA PHE A 197 11.18 -6.80 -1.82
C PHE A 197 9.93 -7.62 -2.08
N LEU A 198 8.87 -7.33 -1.31
CA LEU A 198 7.56 -7.93 -1.48
C LEU A 198 6.46 -6.99 -0.99
N THR A 199 5.24 -7.20 -1.47
CA THR A 199 4.02 -6.53 -0.99
C THR A 199 3.29 -7.38 0.06
N GLY A 200 2.28 -6.81 0.72
CA GLY A 200 1.39 -7.60 1.57
C GLY A 200 0.60 -8.66 0.79
N PRO A 201 0.10 -9.71 1.47
CA PRO A 201 -0.69 -10.76 0.84
C PRO A 201 -2.06 -10.24 0.39
N ARG A 202 -2.59 -10.86 -0.67
CA ARG A 202 -3.99 -10.79 -1.11
C ARG A 202 -4.56 -12.19 -1.05
N LEU A 203 -5.63 -12.39 -0.28
CA LEU A 203 -6.26 -13.70 -0.16
C LEU A 203 -7.39 -13.88 -1.15
N SER A 204 -7.52 -15.12 -1.65
CA SER A 204 -8.68 -15.52 -2.43
C SER A 204 -9.96 -15.44 -1.57
N PRO A 205 -11.15 -15.30 -2.18
CA PRO A 205 -12.41 -15.20 -1.44
C PRO A 205 -12.70 -16.40 -0.51
N ASP A 206 -12.20 -17.58 -0.87
CA ASP A 206 -12.32 -18.80 -0.05
C ASP A 206 -11.23 -18.93 1.04
N GLY A 207 -10.28 -18.00 1.09
CA GLY A 207 -9.16 -17.97 2.03
C GLY A 207 -8.13 -19.07 1.83
N ARG A 208 -8.19 -19.84 0.73
CA ARG A 208 -7.32 -20.99 0.48
C ARG A 208 -6.05 -20.65 -0.29
N ARG A 209 -5.93 -19.45 -0.83
CA ARG A 209 -4.78 -19.00 -1.61
C ARG A 209 -4.37 -17.60 -1.19
N ALA A 210 -3.06 -17.38 -1.20
CA ALA A 210 -2.46 -16.08 -1.01
C ALA A 210 -1.61 -15.72 -2.24
N ALA A 211 -1.74 -14.49 -2.71
CA ALA A 211 -0.89 -13.94 -3.76
C ALA A 211 -0.22 -12.65 -3.29
N TRP A 212 1.00 -12.39 -3.76
CA TRP A 212 1.74 -11.15 -3.50
C TRP A 212 2.68 -10.84 -4.66
N ILE A 213 3.20 -9.62 -4.72
CA ILE A 213 4.19 -9.20 -5.71
C ILE A 213 5.57 -9.21 -5.05
N ALA A 214 6.58 -9.70 -5.76
CA ALA A 214 7.97 -9.76 -5.27
C ALA A 214 8.97 -9.34 -6.36
N TRP A 215 10.11 -8.78 -5.94
CA TRP A 215 11.23 -8.45 -6.83
C TRP A 215 12.55 -8.31 -6.06
N ASP A 216 13.63 -8.15 -6.81
CA ASP A 216 15.00 -8.13 -6.29
C ASP A 216 15.88 -7.14 -7.04
N HIS A 217 16.96 -6.73 -6.37
CA HIS A 217 18.05 -6.00 -7.02
C HIS A 217 18.58 -6.75 -8.26
N PRO A 218 19.03 -6.03 -9.29
CA PRO A 218 19.14 -4.56 -9.37
C PRO A 218 17.86 -3.86 -9.86
N ARG A 219 16.73 -4.58 -9.97
CA ARG A 219 15.49 -4.05 -10.58
C ARG A 219 14.69 -3.18 -9.61
N MET A 220 14.02 -2.19 -10.18
CA MET A 220 12.88 -1.51 -9.58
C MET A 220 11.57 -2.23 -9.99
N PRO A 221 10.45 -2.06 -9.25
CA PRO A 221 9.22 -2.79 -9.55
C PRO A 221 8.59 -2.43 -10.91
N TRP A 222 8.96 -1.27 -11.49
CA TRP A 222 8.56 -0.90 -12.86
C TRP A 222 9.45 -1.48 -13.96
N ASP A 223 10.60 -2.07 -13.61
CA ASP A 223 11.43 -2.81 -14.58
C ASP A 223 10.90 -4.24 -14.73
N GLY A 224 10.58 -4.89 -13.61
CA GLY A 224 9.95 -6.21 -13.62
C GLY A 224 9.72 -6.79 -12.22
N THR A 225 8.59 -7.47 -12.05
CA THR A 225 8.16 -8.10 -10.79
C THR A 225 7.62 -9.50 -11.06
N GLU A 226 7.59 -10.35 -10.03
CA GLU A 226 6.96 -11.66 -10.07
C GLU A 226 5.72 -11.65 -9.18
N VAL A 227 4.60 -12.18 -9.69
CA VAL A 227 3.42 -12.49 -8.87
C VAL A 227 3.63 -13.87 -8.30
N MET A 228 3.74 -13.93 -6.98
CA MET A 228 3.87 -15.15 -6.21
C MET A 228 2.50 -15.64 -5.78
N LEU A 229 2.31 -16.95 -5.76
CA LEU A 229 1.09 -17.63 -5.30
C LEU A 229 1.46 -18.78 -4.37
N ALA A 230 0.74 -18.92 -3.26
CA ALA A 230 0.84 -20.04 -2.34
C ALA A 230 -0.55 -20.52 -1.91
N ASP A 231 -0.63 -21.80 -1.51
CA ASP A 231 -1.80 -22.35 -0.84
C ASP A 231 -1.74 -22.00 0.65
N VAL A 232 -2.88 -21.65 1.23
CA VAL A 232 -3.06 -21.34 2.65
C VAL A 232 -3.58 -22.58 3.36
N ALA A 233 -2.76 -23.14 4.25
CA ALA A 233 -3.13 -24.31 5.04
C ALA A 233 -4.13 -23.94 6.15
N GLU A 234 -4.71 -24.96 6.80
CA GLU A 234 -5.68 -24.78 7.88
C GLU A 234 -5.10 -23.98 9.05
N ASP A 235 -3.83 -24.21 9.38
CA ASP A 235 -3.06 -23.47 10.40
C ASP A 235 -2.63 -22.06 9.96
N GLY A 236 -2.99 -21.65 8.74
CA GLY A 236 -2.63 -20.34 8.17
C GLY A 236 -1.19 -20.25 7.67
N SER A 237 -0.45 -21.34 7.54
CA SER A 237 0.86 -21.36 6.88
C SER A 237 0.72 -21.29 5.36
N PHE A 238 1.70 -20.69 4.67
CA PHE A 238 1.75 -20.71 3.21
C PHE A 238 2.59 -21.89 2.74
N THR A 239 2.08 -22.61 1.75
CA THR A 239 2.76 -23.78 1.18
C THR A 239 2.80 -23.68 -0.34
N GLY A 240 3.82 -24.29 -0.95
CA GLY A 240 3.92 -24.37 -2.41
C GLY A 240 4.10 -23.02 -3.12
N ALA A 241 4.70 -22.02 -2.45
CA ALA A 241 4.95 -20.69 -3.01
C ALA A 241 5.70 -20.76 -4.35
N ARG A 242 5.16 -20.10 -5.38
CA ARG A 242 5.72 -20.10 -6.74
C ARG A 242 5.29 -18.89 -7.55
N ALA A 243 6.11 -18.46 -8.50
CA ALA A 243 5.73 -17.43 -9.45
C ALA A 243 4.65 -17.94 -10.42
N VAL A 244 3.65 -17.11 -10.72
CA VAL A 244 2.55 -17.36 -11.67
C VAL A 244 2.47 -16.36 -12.81
N LEU A 245 3.11 -15.20 -12.64
CA LEU A 245 3.07 -14.11 -13.60
C LEU A 245 4.30 -13.22 -13.45
N GLY A 246 4.65 -12.49 -14.51
CA GLY A 246 5.71 -11.50 -14.47
C GLY A 246 7.09 -12.09 -14.77
N GLY A 247 8.13 -11.32 -14.45
CA GLY A 247 9.51 -11.67 -14.72
C GLY A 247 10.44 -10.46 -14.68
N PRO A 248 11.68 -10.58 -15.19
CA PRO A 248 12.66 -9.49 -15.20
C PRO A 248 12.31 -8.31 -16.09
N ASP A 249 11.51 -8.53 -17.14
CA ASP A 249 11.15 -7.53 -18.14
C ASP A 249 9.62 -7.33 -18.23
N GLU A 250 8.88 -7.73 -17.20
CA GLU A 250 7.43 -7.56 -17.10
C GLU A 250 7.08 -7.00 -15.72
N SER A 251 6.53 -5.79 -15.68
CA SER A 251 6.08 -5.14 -14.45
C SER A 251 4.62 -5.44 -14.20
N VAL A 252 4.36 -6.21 -13.14
CA VAL A 252 3.05 -6.31 -12.51
C VAL A 252 2.98 -5.33 -11.36
N ALA A 253 2.11 -4.31 -11.48
CA ALA A 253 2.02 -3.20 -10.53
C ALA A 253 0.98 -3.43 -9.42
N GLN A 254 -0.05 -4.22 -9.69
CA GLN A 254 -1.10 -4.54 -8.72
C GLN A 254 -1.72 -5.90 -9.04
N ILE A 255 -2.16 -6.60 -7.99
CA ILE A 255 -2.96 -7.81 -8.09
C ILE A 255 -4.18 -7.71 -7.16
N GLU A 256 -5.30 -8.29 -7.57
CA GLU A 256 -6.50 -8.42 -6.74
C GLU A 256 -7.24 -9.71 -7.08
N TRP A 257 -7.98 -10.27 -6.13
CA TRP A 257 -8.84 -11.42 -6.40
C TRP A 257 -10.24 -10.96 -6.83
N ALA A 258 -10.76 -11.58 -7.88
CA ALA A 258 -12.17 -11.48 -8.24
C ALA A 258 -13.01 -12.41 -7.36
N GLU A 259 -14.31 -12.11 -7.24
CA GLU A 259 -15.26 -12.90 -6.41
C GLU A 259 -15.36 -14.37 -6.84
N ASP A 260 -15.14 -14.65 -8.12
CA ASP A 260 -15.14 -16.00 -8.69
C ASP A 260 -13.82 -16.77 -8.47
N GLY A 261 -12.87 -16.17 -7.76
CA GLY A 261 -11.60 -16.79 -7.43
C GLY A 261 -10.55 -16.71 -8.54
N ALA A 262 -10.75 -15.89 -9.59
CA ALA A 262 -9.67 -15.54 -10.50
C ALA A 262 -8.75 -14.46 -9.94
N LEU A 263 -7.50 -14.44 -10.38
CA LEU A 263 -6.53 -13.40 -10.03
C LEU A 263 -6.47 -12.35 -11.14
N LEU A 264 -6.72 -11.10 -10.80
CA LEU A 264 -6.57 -9.95 -11.67
C LEU A 264 -5.19 -9.34 -11.46
N ALA A 265 -4.53 -8.94 -12.55
CA ALA A 265 -3.20 -8.35 -12.52
C ALA A 265 -3.11 -7.14 -13.47
N ALA A 266 -2.57 -6.02 -12.99
CA ALA A 266 -2.21 -4.89 -13.85
C ALA A 266 -0.76 -5.10 -14.34
N THR A 267 -0.59 -5.53 -15.59
CA THR A 267 0.71 -5.86 -16.19
C THR A 267 0.98 -5.04 -17.44
N ASP A 268 2.23 -4.61 -17.60
CA ASP A 268 2.71 -3.81 -18.73
C ASP A 268 3.13 -4.62 -19.97
N ARG A 269 2.97 -5.96 -19.97
CA ARG A 269 3.41 -6.87 -21.05
C ARG A 269 2.99 -6.48 -22.47
N THR A 270 1.98 -5.63 -22.62
CA THR A 270 1.44 -5.15 -23.89
C THR A 270 1.99 -3.77 -24.31
N GLY A 271 2.91 -3.20 -23.52
CA GLY A 271 3.48 -1.85 -23.65
C GLY A 271 2.78 -0.78 -22.79
N TRP A 272 1.72 -1.15 -22.08
CA TRP A 272 0.97 -0.33 -21.12
C TRP A 272 0.44 -1.24 -20.02
N TRP A 273 0.32 -0.75 -18.78
CA TRP A 273 -0.36 -1.48 -17.71
C TRP A 273 -1.84 -1.66 -18.05
N ASN A 274 -2.18 -2.86 -18.50
CA ASN A 274 -3.54 -3.28 -18.79
C ASN A 274 -3.95 -4.37 -17.79
N LEU A 275 -5.22 -4.39 -17.43
CA LEU A 275 -5.78 -5.43 -16.57
C LEU A 275 -5.83 -6.75 -17.33
N HIS A 276 -5.25 -7.79 -16.74
CA HIS A 276 -5.28 -9.15 -17.22
C HIS A 276 -5.90 -10.04 -16.17
N ARG A 277 -6.60 -11.07 -16.62
CA ARG A 277 -7.25 -12.06 -15.76
C ARG A 277 -6.56 -13.42 -15.89
N LEU A 278 -6.24 -14.03 -14.75
CA LEU A 278 -5.66 -15.36 -14.62
C LEU A 278 -6.73 -16.27 -14.01
N GLU A 279 -7.16 -17.28 -14.77
CA GLU A 279 -8.16 -18.23 -14.30
C GLU A 279 -7.55 -19.22 -13.29
N PRO A 280 -8.33 -19.68 -12.30
CA PRO A 280 -7.94 -20.81 -11.48
C PRO A 280 -7.81 -22.09 -12.34
N PRO A 281 -6.94 -23.03 -11.97
CA PRO A 281 -6.83 -24.31 -12.67
C PRO A 281 -8.14 -25.10 -12.52
N GLU A 282 -8.60 -25.73 -13.62
CA GLU A 282 -9.79 -26.58 -13.61
C GLU A 282 -9.47 -27.97 -13.00
N GLY A 283 -10.30 -28.44 -12.05
CA GLY A 283 -10.28 -29.81 -11.53
C GLY A 283 -9.56 -30.04 -10.20
N ALA A 284 -10.00 -31.07 -9.46
CA ALA A 284 -9.61 -31.41 -8.08
C ALA A 284 -8.17 -31.94 -7.90
N ALA A 285 -7.32 -31.86 -8.93
CA ALA A 285 -5.96 -32.41 -8.89
C ALA A 285 -4.98 -31.48 -9.61
N GLY A 286 -4.56 -30.40 -8.94
CA GLY A 286 -3.40 -29.63 -9.41
C GLY A 286 -3.27 -28.22 -8.87
N ALA A 287 -2.70 -28.06 -7.68
CA ALA A 287 -2.09 -26.82 -7.21
C ALA A 287 -0.97 -26.27 -8.13
N ARG A 288 -0.67 -26.94 -9.25
CA ARG A 288 0.55 -26.78 -10.06
C ARG A 288 0.40 -25.92 -11.31
N GLU A 289 -0.80 -25.52 -11.72
CA GLU A 289 -1.02 -24.98 -13.08
C GLU A 289 -1.82 -23.67 -13.17
N TRP A 290 -1.75 -22.81 -12.14
CA TRP A 290 -2.14 -21.41 -12.33
C TRP A 290 -1.29 -20.78 -13.45
N GLY A 291 -1.96 -20.23 -14.48
CA GLY A 291 -1.30 -19.63 -15.64
C GLY A 291 -0.90 -20.60 -16.76
N ARG A 292 -1.23 -21.90 -16.67
CA ARG A 292 -1.10 -22.85 -17.81
C ARG A 292 -2.43 -23.20 -18.49
N THR A 293 -3.56 -23.02 -17.82
CA THR A 293 -4.91 -23.24 -18.39
C THR A 293 -5.34 -22.17 -19.40
N GLY A 294 -4.50 -21.17 -19.67
CA GLY A 294 -4.64 -20.22 -20.77
C GLY A 294 -3.76 -18.99 -20.55
N PRO A 295 -3.33 -18.29 -21.61
CA PRO A 295 -2.66 -17.00 -21.44
C PRO A 295 -3.63 -16.01 -20.77
N PRO A 296 -3.14 -15.14 -19.87
CA PRO A 296 -3.99 -14.13 -19.24
C PRO A 296 -4.74 -13.29 -20.27
N VAL A 297 -6.03 -13.07 -20.04
CA VAL A 297 -6.89 -12.34 -20.99
C VAL A 297 -6.90 -10.86 -20.62
N ALA A 298 -6.56 -9.99 -21.58
CA ALA A 298 -6.64 -8.55 -21.39
C ALA A 298 -8.11 -8.10 -21.30
N LEU A 299 -8.50 -7.52 -20.17
CA LEU A 299 -9.85 -7.00 -19.92
C LEU A 299 -10.07 -5.62 -20.56
N CYS A 300 -9.02 -4.81 -20.62
CA CYS A 300 -9.05 -3.45 -21.16
C CYS A 300 -7.88 -3.21 -22.12
N PRO A 301 -7.83 -3.84 -23.31
CA PRO A 301 -6.70 -3.65 -24.22
C PRO A 301 -6.69 -2.22 -24.78
N ALA A 302 -5.73 -1.40 -24.37
CA ALA A 302 -5.46 -0.13 -25.03
C ALA A 302 -5.11 -0.38 -26.50
N ARG A 303 -5.78 0.31 -27.44
CA ARG A 303 -5.38 0.28 -28.84
C ARG A 303 -3.97 0.85 -28.93
N ARG A 304 -3.03 0.13 -29.57
CA ARG A 304 -1.69 0.66 -29.87
C ARG A 304 -1.85 2.00 -30.58
N SER A 305 -1.60 3.11 -29.88
CA SER A 305 -1.37 4.37 -30.55
C SER A 305 -0.03 4.23 -31.26
N SER A 306 -0.02 4.45 -32.57
CA SER A 306 1.18 4.51 -33.38
C SER A 306 1.96 5.79 -33.05
N ALA A 307 2.47 5.90 -31.83
CA ALA A 307 3.57 6.80 -31.52
C ALA A 307 4.85 5.97 -31.73
N GLY A 308 5.49 6.20 -32.88
CA GLY A 308 6.76 5.55 -33.22
C GLY A 308 7.79 5.73 -32.11
N ARG A 309 8.72 4.78 -32.03
CA ARG A 309 9.94 4.89 -31.20
C ARG A 309 10.54 6.28 -31.41
N CYS A 310 10.40 7.17 -30.43
CA CYS A 310 11.19 8.39 -30.40
C CYS A 310 12.55 7.96 -29.84
N GLY A 311 13.41 7.49 -30.74
CA GLY A 311 14.79 7.19 -30.44
C GLY A 311 15.54 8.46 -30.06
N SER A 312 16.50 8.30 -29.15
CA SER A 312 17.75 9.07 -29.10
C SER A 312 17.62 10.59 -29.13
N TRP A 313 17.64 11.21 -27.95
CA TRP A 313 18.14 12.56 -27.80
C TRP A 313 19.65 12.54 -28.01
N ALA A 314 20.09 12.53 -29.27
CA ALA A 314 21.44 12.89 -29.67
C ALA A 314 21.44 14.33 -30.17
N THR A 315 22.28 15.13 -29.52
CA THR A 315 22.60 16.52 -29.83
C THR A 315 23.04 16.71 -31.28
N ALA A 316 22.37 17.59 -32.02
CA ALA A 316 22.91 18.13 -33.26
C ALA A 316 22.38 19.55 -33.56
N GLY A 317 23.30 20.51 -33.45
CA GLY A 317 23.48 21.71 -34.25
C GLY A 317 22.28 22.39 -34.93
N SER A 318 22.09 23.66 -34.59
CA SER A 318 21.32 24.62 -35.39
C SER A 318 21.76 24.65 -36.86
N PRO A 319 20.79 24.88 -37.77
CA PRO A 319 21.05 25.74 -38.92
C PRO A 319 20.01 26.86 -39.04
N ARG A 320 20.59 28.04 -39.25
CA ARG A 320 20.05 29.35 -39.65
C ARG A 320 18.79 29.33 -40.54
N CYS A 321 17.84 30.23 -40.24
CA CYS A 321 16.80 30.68 -41.17
C CYS A 321 17.41 31.51 -42.33
N PRO A 322 16.90 31.39 -43.57
CA PRO A 322 16.98 32.45 -44.55
C PRO A 322 15.78 33.40 -44.43
N ALA A 323 16.06 34.68 -44.65
CA ALA A 323 15.09 35.76 -44.69
C ALA A 323 14.24 35.74 -45.97
N VAL A 324 12.99 36.18 -45.83
CA VAL A 324 12.24 36.98 -46.82
C VAL A 324 11.58 38.12 -46.04
#